data_AF-A0A6U8IEH9-F1
#
_entry.id   AF-A0A6U8IEH9-F1
#
_cell.length_a   1.000
_cell.length_b   1.000
_cell.length_c   1.000
_cell.angle_alpha   90.00
_cell.angle_beta   90.00
_cell.angle_gamma   90.00
#
_symmetry.space_group_name_H-M   'P 1'
#
loop_
_entity.id
_entity.type
_entity.pdbx_description
1 polymer ?
#
loop_
_entity_poly.entity_id
_entity_poly.type
_entity_poly.pdbx_seq_one_letter_code
_entity_poly.pdbx_strand_id
1 'polypeptide(L)'
;FLEKLKDLFPVVETDVDLRMQVASLPVLPDHPTPAAVKQLVLELKVLHNKFQPGALTDQDQLLQLVSKIPQRLWSDLRSTRADRSRADTFAGLVDLLSEKARENLVEEHIEAQRKILFGK
;
A
#
# COMPACT_ATOMS: atom_id res chain seq x y z
N PHE A 1 -34.19 -3.61 -25.55
CA PHE A 1 -33.80 -2.19 -25.40
C PHE A 1 -33.17 -1.91 -24.04
N LEU A 2 -33.67 -2.52 -22.94
CA LEU A 2 -33.10 -2.37 -21.59
C LEU A 2 -31.72 -3.02 -21.36
N GLU A 3 -31.32 -4.02 -22.16
CA GLU A 3 -30.02 -4.70 -21.97
C GLU A 3 -28.80 -3.90 -22.46
N LYS A 4 -28.98 -2.93 -23.36
CA LYS A 4 -27.89 -2.09 -23.88
C LYS A 4 -27.53 -0.89 -22.98
N LEU A 5 -28.33 -0.61 -21.95
CA LEU A 5 -28.07 0.52 -21.04
C LEU A 5 -27.02 0.19 -19.98
N LYS A 6 -26.72 -1.09 -19.71
CA LYS A 6 -25.66 -1.48 -18.77
C LYS A 6 -24.25 -1.20 -19.31
N ASP A 7 -24.07 -1.17 -20.62
CA ASP A 7 -22.78 -0.83 -21.26
C ASP A 7 -22.55 0.69 -21.38
N LEU A 8 -23.57 1.51 -21.14
CA LEU A 8 -23.51 2.98 -21.28
C LEU A 8 -23.24 3.70 -19.95
N PHE A 9 -23.39 3.01 -18.83
CA PHE A 9 -23.00 3.52 -17.52
C PHE A 9 -21.89 2.61 -17.00
N PRO A 10 -20.59 2.96 -17.19
CA PRO A 10 -19.55 2.29 -16.42
C PRO A 10 -20.00 2.38 -14.96
N VAL A 11 -19.99 1.26 -14.25
CA VAL A 11 -20.25 1.23 -12.80
C VAL A 11 -19.24 2.20 -12.20
N VAL A 12 -19.69 3.41 -11.91
CA VAL A 12 -18.92 4.38 -11.14
C VAL A 12 -18.93 3.76 -9.75
N GLU A 13 -17.87 3.02 -9.40
CA GLU A 13 -17.63 2.62 -8.02
C GLU A 13 -17.70 3.93 -7.22
N THR A 14 -18.74 4.03 -6.39
CA THR A 14 -19.00 5.27 -5.65
C THR A 14 -17.93 5.42 -4.56
N ASP A 15 -17.66 6.64 -4.11
CA ASP A 15 -16.72 6.94 -3.02
C ASP A 15 -16.89 6.02 -1.81
N VAL A 16 -18.12 5.58 -1.55
CA VAL A 16 -18.49 4.68 -0.45
C VAL A 16 -17.94 3.26 -0.68
N ASP A 17 -18.05 2.73 -1.90
CA ASP A 17 -17.53 1.39 -2.25
C ASP A 17 -16.00 1.36 -2.14
N LEU A 18 -15.33 2.44 -2.55
CA LEU A 18 -13.89 2.56 -2.48
C LEU A 18 -13.39 2.71 -1.04
N ARG A 19 -14.08 3.50 -0.20
CA ARG A 19 -13.81 3.58 1.25
C ARG A 19 -13.96 2.22 1.92
N MET A 20 -14.99 1.44 1.57
CA MET A 20 -15.17 0.10 2.10
C MET A 20 -14.06 -0.86 1.64
N GLN A 21 -13.63 -0.78 0.38
CA GLN A 21 -12.53 -1.60 -0.13
C GLN A 21 -11.19 -1.27 0.57
N VAL A 22 -10.86 0.01 0.78
CA VAL A 22 -9.67 0.41 1.55
C VAL A 22 -9.79 0.02 3.02
N ALA A 23 -10.98 0.17 3.63
CA ALA A 23 -11.22 -0.27 5.01
C ALA A 23 -11.06 -1.79 5.18
N SER A 24 -11.36 -2.57 4.13
CA SER A 24 -11.21 -4.03 4.12
C SER A 24 -9.76 -4.50 4.02
N LEU A 25 -8.81 -3.60 3.69
CA LEU A 25 -7.39 -3.94 3.63
C LEU A 25 -6.89 -4.44 4.98
N PRO A 26 -6.02 -5.47 5.00
CA PRO A 26 -5.44 -5.99 6.22
C PRO A 26 -4.58 -4.94 6.90
N VAL A 27 -4.73 -4.78 8.21
CA VAL A 27 -3.79 -4.00 9.04
C VAL A 27 -2.51 -4.82 9.15
N LEU A 28 -1.37 -4.20 8.87
CA LEU A 28 -0.08 -4.86 9.01
C LEU A 28 0.19 -5.16 10.50
N PRO A 29 0.72 -6.36 10.84
CA PRO A 29 1.08 -6.68 12.21
C PRO A 29 2.29 -5.86 12.67
N ASP A 30 2.51 -5.74 13.98
CA ASP A 30 3.63 -4.97 14.57
C ASP A 30 5.01 -5.36 14.05
N HIS A 31 5.15 -6.62 13.62
CA HIS A 31 6.30 -7.16 12.91
C HIS A 31 5.83 -7.58 11.50
N PRO A 32 5.72 -6.63 10.56
CA PRO A 32 5.20 -6.92 9.24
C PRO A 32 6.21 -7.75 8.45
N THR A 33 5.77 -8.90 7.94
CA THR A 33 6.59 -9.69 7.01
C THR A 33 6.68 -8.97 5.66
N PRO A 34 7.75 -9.15 4.90
CA PRO A 34 7.88 -8.52 3.58
C PRO A 34 6.75 -8.91 2.62
N ALA A 35 6.24 -10.14 2.76
CA ALA A 35 5.07 -10.62 2.03
C ALA A 35 3.80 -9.82 2.36
N ALA A 36 3.55 -9.52 3.64
CA ALA A 36 2.39 -8.74 4.06
C ALA A 36 2.47 -7.29 3.55
N VAL A 37 3.65 -6.66 3.63
CA VAL A 37 3.86 -5.30 3.10
C VAL A 37 3.64 -5.26 1.59
N LYS A 38 4.16 -6.26 0.85
CA LYS A 38 3.93 -6.37 -0.60
C LYS A 38 2.47 -6.55 -0.97
N GLN A 39 1.76 -7.40 -0.24
CA GLN A 39 0.35 -7.66 -0.49
C GLN A 39 -0.45 -6.37 -0.30
N LEU A 40 -0.21 -5.64 0.79
CA LEU A 40 -0.82 -4.34 1.02
C LEU A 40 -0.50 -3.35 -0.12
N VAL A 41 0.76 -3.26 -0.55
CA VAL A 41 1.17 -2.41 -1.68
C VAL A 41 0.47 -2.79 -2.98
N LEU A 42 0.33 -4.09 -3.27
CA LEU A 42 -0.32 -4.58 -4.47
C LEU A 42 -1.81 -4.20 -4.47
N GLU A 43 -2.49 -4.46 -3.35
CA GLU A 43 -3.90 -4.12 -3.17
C GLU A 43 -4.13 -2.61 -3.27
N LEU A 44 -3.24 -1.79 -2.69
CA LEU A 44 -3.28 -0.33 -2.81
C LEU A 44 -3.07 0.16 -4.23
N LYS A 45 -2.17 -0.47 -5.01
CA LYS A 45 -1.96 -0.11 -6.42
C LYS A 45 -3.17 -0.49 -7.29
N VAL A 46 -3.79 -1.64 -7.00
CA VAL A 46 -5.04 -2.04 -7.66
C VAL A 46 -6.14 -1.03 -7.35
N LEU A 47 -6.27 -0.61 -6.09
CA LEU A 47 -7.24 0.40 -5.68
C LEU A 47 -6.92 1.76 -6.32
N HIS A 48 -5.68 2.21 -6.30
CA HIS A 48 -5.23 3.45 -6.96
C HIS A 48 -5.60 3.49 -8.45
N ASN A 49 -5.48 2.37 -9.16
CA ASN A 49 -5.87 2.30 -10.57
C ASN A 49 -7.40 2.29 -10.79
N LYS A 50 -8.17 1.89 -9.77
CA LYS A 50 -9.65 1.94 -9.78
C LYS A 50 -10.20 3.29 -9.34
N PHE A 51 -9.45 4.04 -8.55
CA PHE A 51 -9.80 5.41 -8.14
C PHE A 51 -9.89 6.29 -9.40
N GLN A 52 -11.12 6.64 -9.80
CA GLN A 52 -11.28 7.76 -10.72
C GLN A 52 -10.89 9.06 -10.01
N PRO A 53 -10.23 10.00 -10.71
CA PRO A 53 -9.93 11.31 -10.17
C PRO A 53 -11.24 12.01 -9.75
N GLY A 54 -11.46 12.14 -8.44
CA GLY A 54 -12.65 12.76 -7.85
C GLY A 54 -13.33 11.96 -6.73
N ALA A 55 -13.06 10.66 -6.59
CA ALA A 55 -13.84 9.78 -5.70
C ALA A 55 -13.36 9.69 -4.22
N LEU A 56 -12.21 10.27 -3.91
CA LEU A 56 -11.67 10.35 -2.56
C LEU A 56 -10.53 11.37 -2.62
N THR A 57 -10.52 12.36 -1.72
CA THR A 57 -9.39 13.29 -1.66
C THR A 57 -8.12 12.51 -1.30
N ASP A 58 -6.98 12.86 -1.90
CA ASP A 58 -5.68 12.21 -1.62
C ASP A 58 -5.37 12.14 -0.12
N GLN A 59 -5.91 13.09 0.65
CA GLN A 59 -5.77 13.19 2.10
C GLN A 59 -6.54 12.08 2.86
N ASP A 60 -7.77 11.77 2.45
CA ASP A 60 -8.56 10.69 3.07
C ASP A 60 -7.95 9.32 2.77
N GLN A 61 -7.44 9.12 1.55
CA GLN A 61 -6.76 7.88 1.16
C GLN A 61 -5.46 7.71 1.95
N LEU A 62 -4.70 8.80 2.13
CA LEU A 62 -3.50 8.80 2.94
C LEU A 62 -3.81 8.44 4.40
N LEU A 63 -4.81 9.07 5.02
CA LEU A 63 -5.19 8.79 6.41
C LEU A 63 -5.58 7.31 6.61
N GLN A 64 -6.36 6.76 5.69
CA GLN A 64 -6.72 5.34 5.75
C GLN A 64 -5.50 4.45 5.58
N LEU A 65 -4.59 4.76 4.66
CA LEU A 65 -3.35 4.01 4.49
C LEU A 65 -2.47 4.06 5.74
N VAL A 66 -2.26 5.23 6.33
CA VAL A 66 -1.48 5.38 7.58
C VAL A 66 -2.07 4.52 8.71
N SER A 67 -3.40 4.42 8.80
CA SER A 67 -4.06 3.57 9.81
C SER A 67 -3.79 2.07 9.67
N LYS A 68 -3.35 1.61 8.50
CA LYS A 68 -2.98 0.20 8.24
C LYS A 68 -1.51 -0.09 8.52
N ILE A 69 -0.69 0.94 8.78
CA ILE A 69 0.75 0.82 8.98
C ILE A 69 1.09 0.87 10.48
N PRO A 70 1.85 -0.10 11.02
CA PRO A 70 2.33 -0.08 12.39
C PRO A 70 3.12 1.19 12.68
N GLN A 71 2.97 1.75 13.88
CA GLN A 71 3.64 2.99 14.27
C GLN A 71 5.18 2.91 14.13
N ARG A 72 5.76 1.72 14.36
CA ARG A 72 7.20 1.48 14.15
C ARG A 72 7.59 1.63 12.68
N LEU A 73 6.89 0.93 11.78
CA LEU A 73 7.13 1.02 10.35
C LEU A 73 6.86 2.44 9.83
N TRP A 74 5.80 3.09 10.31
CA TRP A 74 5.48 4.49 9.98
C TRP A 74 6.60 5.46 10.38
N SER A 75 7.21 5.26 11.55
CA SER A 75 8.33 6.07 12.02
C SER A 75 9.58 5.83 11.17
N ASP A 76 9.82 4.58 10.76
CA ASP A 76 10.95 4.19 9.92
C ASP A 76 10.84 4.76 8.49
N LEU A 77 9.65 4.68 7.88
CA LEU A 77 9.33 5.29 6.58
C LEU A 77 9.47 6.81 6.58
N ARG A 78 9.53 7.45 7.75
CA ARG A 78 9.66 8.91 7.92
C ARG A 78 10.96 9.31 8.62
N SER A 79 11.93 8.41 8.66
CA SER A 79 13.21 8.60 9.37
C SER A 79 14.00 9.79 8.81
N THR A 80 13.99 9.99 7.49
CA THR A 80 14.69 11.13 6.86
C THR A 80 13.77 12.32 6.58
N ARG A 81 14.36 13.49 6.31
CA ARG A 81 13.59 14.68 5.91
C ARG A 81 12.96 14.51 4.53
N ALA A 82 13.62 13.83 3.60
CA ALA A 82 13.11 13.60 2.25
C ALA A 82 11.91 12.65 2.27
N ASP A 83 11.98 11.59 3.07
CA ASP A 83 10.91 10.59 3.14
C ASP A 83 9.67 11.13 3.85
N ARG A 84 9.84 12.07 4.80
CA ARG A 84 8.70 12.78 5.40
C ARG A 84 7.83 13.46 4.35
N SER A 85 8.43 14.21 3.43
CA SER A 85 7.68 14.91 2.38
C SER A 85 7.07 13.95 1.36
N ARG A 86 7.70 12.80 1.10
CA ARG A 86 7.13 11.74 0.24
C ARG A 86 5.94 11.07 0.92
N ALA A 87 6.03 10.81 2.22
CA ALA A 87 4.98 10.19 3.03
C ALA A 87 3.75 11.08 3.25
N ASP A 88 3.82 12.38 2.94
CA ASP A 88 2.68 13.30 2.98
C ASP A 88 1.77 13.18 1.73
N THR A 89 2.11 12.30 0.78
CA THR A 89 1.29 11.99 -0.40
C THR A 89 0.99 10.49 -0.46
N PHE A 90 -0.20 10.11 -0.94
CA PHE A 90 -0.56 8.70 -1.08
C PHE A 90 0.42 7.95 -1.99
N ALA A 91 0.71 8.50 -3.17
CA ALA A 91 1.65 7.92 -4.12
C ALA A 91 3.05 7.75 -3.51
N GLY A 92 3.57 8.79 -2.85
CA GLY A 92 4.89 8.73 -2.22
C GLY A 92 4.95 7.75 -1.06
N LEU A 93 3.87 7.58 -0.28
CA LEU A 93 3.80 6.57 0.77
C LEU A 93 3.76 5.14 0.21
N VAL A 94 3.02 4.90 -0.87
CA VAL A 94 3.02 3.60 -1.57
C VAL A 94 4.41 3.27 -2.13
N ASP A 95 5.13 4.27 -2.65
CA ASP A 95 6.51 4.09 -3.12
C ASP A 95 7.47 3.76 -1.98
N LEU A 96 7.39 4.49 -0.86
CA LEU A 96 8.21 4.20 0.33
C LEU A 96 7.95 2.80 0.89
N LEU A 97 6.68 2.38 0.97
CA LEU A 97 6.32 1.01 1.36
C LEU A 97 6.88 -0.03 0.36
N SER A 98 6.87 0.29 -0.93
CA SER A 98 7.44 -0.58 -1.97
C SER A 98 8.96 -0.70 -1.84
N GLU A 99 9.66 0.40 -1.55
CA GLU A 99 11.11 0.43 -1.29
C GLU A 99 11.44 -0.42 -0.06
N LYS A 100 10.68 -0.25 1.02
CA LYS A 100 10.93 -0.99 2.26
C LYS A 100 10.65 -2.48 2.14
N ALA A 101 9.62 -2.84 1.37
CA ALA A 101 9.36 -4.22 1.00
C ALA A 101 10.49 -4.84 0.16
N ARG A 102 11.24 -4.06 -0.63
CA ARG A 102 12.42 -4.55 -1.37
C ARG A 102 13.64 -4.67 -0.48
N GLU A 103 13.90 -3.69 0.39
CA GLU A 103 15.04 -3.74 1.33
C GLU A 103 15.00 -5.00 2.19
N ASN A 104 13.84 -5.33 2.77
CA ASN A 104 13.71 -6.55 3.56
C ASN A 104 13.95 -7.84 2.75
N LEU A 105 13.60 -7.89 1.46
CA LEU A 105 13.93 -9.06 0.62
C LEU A 105 15.42 -9.18 0.35
N VAL A 106 16.09 -8.03 0.20
CA VAL A 106 17.54 -8.01 -0.01
C VAL A 106 18.22 -8.52 1.26
N GLU A 107 17.76 -8.10 2.44
CA GLU A 107 18.22 -8.65 3.72
C GLU A 107 17.95 -10.14 3.85
N GLU A 108 16.72 -10.61 3.60
CA GLU A 108 16.36 -12.04 3.61
C GLU A 108 17.22 -12.84 2.62
N HIS A 109 17.47 -12.31 1.42
CA HIS A 109 18.31 -12.97 0.41
C HIS A 109 19.77 -13.05 0.84
N ILE A 110 20.31 -11.97 1.43
CA ILE A 110 21.66 -11.95 1.98
C ILE A 110 21.77 -12.94 3.14
N GLU A 111 20.79 -13.01 4.03
CA GLU A 111 20.76 -13.97 5.14
C GLU A 111 20.66 -15.41 4.64
N ALA A 112 19.81 -15.69 3.66
CA ALA A 112 19.70 -17.00 3.04
C ALA A 112 21.03 -17.41 2.37
N GLN A 113 21.68 -16.50 1.64
CA GLN A 113 23.00 -16.75 1.06
C GLN A 113 24.08 -16.94 2.13
N ARG A 114 24.08 -16.13 3.20
CA ARG A 114 25.01 -16.31 4.33
C ARG A 114 24.82 -17.66 5.02
N LYS A 115 23.58 -18.12 5.19
CA LYS A 115 23.29 -19.44 5.78
C LYS A 115 23.75 -20.59 4.88
N ILE A 116 23.66 -20.44 3.56
CA ILE A 116 24.20 -21.41 2.60
C ILE A 116 25.74 -21.42 2.61
N LEU A 117 26.36 -20.24 2.70
CA LEU A 117 27.83 -20.09 2.62
C LEU A 117 28.54 -20.37 3.95
N PHE A 118 27.90 -20.11 5.09
CA PHE A 118 28.51 -20.15 6.42
C PHE A 118 27.74 -21.02 7.43
N GLY A 119 26.65 -21.67 7.04
CA GLY A 119 25.91 -22.60 7.90
C GLY A 119 26.62 -23.95 8.04
N LYS A 120 27.49 -24.04 9.05
CA LYS A 120 27.76 -25.28 9.81
C LYS A 120 27.06 -25.19 11.16
#